data_AF-A0A545SQJ4-F1
#
_entry.id   AF-A0A545SQJ4-F1
#
_cell.length_a   1.000
_cell.length_b   1.000
_cell.length_c   1.000
_cell.angle_alpha   90.00
_cell.angle_beta   90.00
_cell.angle_gamma   90.00
#
_symmetry.space_group_name_H-M   'P 1'
#
loop_
_entity.id
_entity.type
_entity.pdbx_description
1 polymer ?
#
loop_
_entity_poly.entity_id
_entity_poly.type
_entity_poly.pdbx_seq_one_letter_code
_entity_poly.pdbx_strand_id
1 'polypeptide(L)'
;MEYQYYTKRIVSIVLGLMVVNVCYGAVNVDGKIDMQFHLNRAVDGGRAIIEQPDGKILIAGNVLNAETNQVFGKKIVRLYPDGTLDTGFNSIGDLGSTLNHVELQADGKILLVQGNFGVGSFVRLNIDGSVDTSFNVGEVLIGGSTRLGNIKRLTVQPDGKILVVGFFGSINGTERANIARLNVDGSVDQTFNTVGGPSAPDSRGLVRADGVALQDDGTILVTWNIAKWSGRGNDFFISSFNPDGSLNANFGIGGTRSLVSFTPTVTNFRGTGDIKVTTDGTILVGLNTVIRLNRSGDIDTDFNPIFSSNNPVPRIYDIEVQPDGKVIVGGYFTNVNGLTQAGIARLDVNGNFDDSFMRLNEGNLGLSELAFAIELQADGNILASGSYEEIGNPGTSFKLARFNTAPVPTCDNTDPVGINVTGSNLLFQLPLGDTQFEHFYRATVQNNTVNPISAGQFNVSYPASGASVRDNELNFPAIAACSSIETSDIFSVLVDLTVPFNPDGLVFTLMP
;
A
#
# COMPACT_ATOMS: atom_id res chain seq x y z
N MET A 1 -69.60 -48.07 25.87
CA MET A 1 -69.71 -47.41 24.55
C MET A 1 -68.94 -46.11 24.65
N GLU A 2 -67.87 -45.84 23.94
CA GLU A 2 -67.10 -46.61 22.96
C GLU A 2 -65.78 -45.84 22.83
N TYR A 3 -64.65 -46.52 23.04
CA TYR A 3 -63.36 -46.09 22.51
C TYR A 3 -63.32 -46.53 21.05
N GLN A 4 -63.15 -45.62 20.09
CA GLN A 4 -62.60 -45.97 18.77
C GLN A 4 -61.71 -44.87 18.19
N TYR A 5 -60.69 -45.38 17.51
CA TYR A 5 -59.48 -44.74 17.03
C TYR A 5 -59.71 -43.91 15.76
N TYR A 6 -58.94 -42.84 15.58
CA TYR A 6 -58.50 -42.41 14.25
C TYR A 6 -56.96 -42.37 14.21
N THR A 7 -56.41 -43.36 13.53
CA THR A 7 -55.03 -43.42 13.05
C THR A 7 -54.74 -42.25 12.11
N LYS A 8 -53.87 -41.31 12.52
CA LYS A 8 -53.17 -40.44 11.57
C LYS A 8 -51.93 -41.18 11.08
N ARG A 9 -51.96 -41.59 9.81
CA ARG A 9 -50.78 -42.09 9.09
C ARG A 9 -49.68 -41.03 9.16
N ILE A 10 -48.54 -41.38 9.74
CA ILE A 10 -47.29 -40.67 9.50
C ILE A 10 -46.90 -41.02 8.06
N VAL A 11 -47.07 -40.06 7.15
CA VAL A 11 -46.40 -40.12 5.86
C VAL A 11 -44.98 -39.64 6.12
N SER A 12 -44.04 -40.57 6.26
CA SER A 12 -42.62 -40.27 6.21
C SER A 12 -42.30 -39.79 4.80
N ILE A 13 -42.33 -38.47 4.58
CA ILE A 13 -41.64 -37.88 3.44
C ILE A 13 -40.18 -37.82 3.87
N VAL A 14 -39.38 -38.76 3.38
CA VAL A 14 -37.92 -38.64 3.37
C VAL A 14 -37.60 -37.54 2.35
N LEU A 15 -37.61 -36.28 2.80
CA LEU A 15 -36.97 -35.20 2.07
C LEU A 15 -35.47 -35.34 2.35
N GLY A 16 -34.71 -35.68 1.31
CA GLY A 16 -33.26 -35.81 1.39
C GLY A 16 -32.65 -34.56 2.01
N LEU A 17 -31.97 -34.76 3.13
CA LEU A 17 -31.14 -33.74 3.76
C LEU A 17 -30.00 -33.42 2.79
N MET A 18 -30.09 -32.29 2.09
CA MET A 18 -28.87 -31.62 1.65
C MET A 18 -28.34 -30.88 2.88
N VAL A 19 -27.28 -31.43 3.47
CA VAL A 19 -26.46 -30.69 4.42
C VAL A 19 -25.72 -29.64 3.58
N VAL A 20 -26.19 -28.39 3.63
CA VAL A 20 -25.43 -27.27 3.07
C VAL A 20 -24.46 -26.83 4.16
N ASN A 21 -23.20 -27.23 4.04
CA ASN A 21 -22.14 -26.67 4.87
C ASN A 21 -21.92 -25.22 4.43
N VAL A 22 -22.32 -24.26 5.27
CA VAL A 22 -21.99 -22.85 5.07
C VAL A 22 -20.82 -22.53 5.99
N CYS A 23 -19.63 -22.37 5.41
CA CYS A 23 -18.46 -21.89 6.14
C CYS A 23 -18.54 -20.35 6.25
N TYR A 24 -18.54 -19.82 7.47
CA TYR A 24 -18.21 -18.41 7.70
C TYR A 24 -16.70 -18.30 7.88
N GLY A 25 -16.00 -17.98 6.80
CA GLY A 25 -14.65 -17.40 6.90
C GLY A 25 -14.76 -15.89 7.00
N ALA A 26 -13.93 -15.23 7.80
CA ALA A 26 -13.73 -13.80 7.64
C ALA A 26 -13.26 -13.58 6.19
N VAL A 27 -14.09 -12.94 5.36
CA VAL A 27 -13.69 -12.58 4.00
C VAL A 27 -12.65 -11.48 4.16
N ASN A 28 -11.38 -11.82 3.99
CA ASN A 28 -10.34 -10.82 3.80
C ASN A 28 -10.64 -10.15 2.46
N VAL A 29 -11.25 -8.98 2.52
CA VAL A 29 -11.40 -8.11 1.36
C VAL A 29 -10.03 -7.49 1.12
N ASP A 30 -9.54 -7.68 -0.10
CA ASP A 30 -8.27 -7.13 -0.54
C ASP A 30 -8.27 -5.61 -0.37
N GLY A 31 -7.20 -5.04 0.18
CA GLY A 31 -7.10 -3.62 0.48
C GLY A 31 -7.75 -3.18 1.79
N LYS A 32 -8.23 -4.11 2.64
CA LYS A 32 -8.68 -3.78 4.01
C LYS A 32 -7.49 -3.63 4.97
N ILE A 33 -7.53 -2.59 5.81
CA ILE A 33 -6.55 -2.39 6.88
C ILE A 33 -6.59 -3.55 7.89
N ASP A 34 -5.42 -4.10 8.21
CA ASP A 34 -5.23 -5.11 9.23
C ASP A 34 -5.19 -4.49 10.64
N MET A 35 -6.34 -4.49 11.28
CA MET A 35 -6.50 -3.95 12.62
C MET A 35 -5.72 -4.72 13.69
N GLN A 36 -5.39 -6.00 13.49
CA GLN A 36 -4.61 -6.75 14.50
C GLN A 36 -3.18 -6.24 14.57
N PHE A 37 -2.55 -6.00 13.43
CA PHE A 37 -1.25 -5.33 13.36
C PHE A 37 -1.27 -3.97 14.07
N HIS A 38 -2.36 -3.22 13.87
CA HIS A 38 -2.50 -1.88 14.44
C HIS A 38 -2.79 -1.84 15.94
N LEU A 39 -3.43 -2.87 16.51
CA LEU A 39 -3.65 -2.99 17.96
C LEU A 39 -2.33 -3.17 18.73
N ASN A 40 -1.31 -3.70 18.07
CA ASN A 40 -0.01 -3.99 18.67
C ASN A 40 1.02 -2.86 18.49
N ARG A 41 0.71 -1.84 17.68
CA ARG A 41 1.70 -0.84 17.29
C ARG A 41 1.99 0.17 18.41
N ALA A 42 3.26 0.31 18.76
CA ALA A 42 3.72 1.37 19.67
C ALA A 42 4.12 2.66 18.92
N VAL A 43 4.33 2.55 17.60
CA VAL A 43 4.86 3.61 16.74
C VAL A 43 4.03 3.74 15.47
N ASP A 44 4.11 4.91 14.86
CA ASP A 44 3.39 5.26 13.65
C ASP A 44 4.26 6.13 12.72
N GLY A 45 3.84 6.31 11.47
CA GLY A 45 4.53 7.14 10.49
C GLY A 45 5.69 6.45 9.80
N GLY A 46 6.74 7.22 9.53
CA GLY A 46 7.85 6.81 8.67
C GLY A 46 7.73 7.32 7.23
N ARG A 47 8.87 7.44 6.57
CA ARG A 47 9.03 7.88 5.18
C ARG A 47 9.64 6.78 4.30
N ALA A 48 10.16 5.74 4.90
CA ALA A 48 10.66 4.55 4.25
C ALA A 48 10.29 3.34 5.11
N ILE A 49 9.89 2.26 4.45
CA ILE A 49 9.56 0.97 5.05
C ILE A 49 10.38 -0.07 4.27
N ILE A 50 10.85 -1.11 4.94
CA ILE A 50 11.40 -2.30 4.26
C ILE A 50 11.20 -3.53 5.14
N GLU A 51 10.86 -4.66 4.54
CA GLU A 51 10.79 -5.95 5.21
C GLU A 51 12.17 -6.62 5.21
N GLN A 52 12.60 -7.12 6.37
CA GLN A 52 13.81 -7.93 6.49
C GLN A 52 13.51 -9.40 6.15
N PRO A 53 14.51 -10.20 5.71
CA PRO A 53 14.29 -11.61 5.36
C PRO A 53 13.71 -12.50 6.48
N ASP A 54 13.78 -12.06 7.73
CA ASP A 54 13.19 -12.75 8.88
C ASP A 54 11.75 -12.27 9.22
N GLY A 55 11.14 -11.47 8.34
CA GLY A 55 9.81 -10.89 8.48
C GLY A 55 9.74 -9.67 9.40
N LYS A 56 10.85 -9.24 10.03
CA LYS A 56 10.84 -8.00 10.80
C LYS A 56 10.76 -6.80 9.87
N ILE A 57 10.10 -5.74 10.33
CA ILE A 57 9.80 -4.57 9.51
C ILE A 57 10.64 -3.40 10.02
N LEU A 58 11.42 -2.76 9.15
CA LEU A 58 12.11 -1.52 9.48
C LEU A 58 11.27 -0.33 9.01
N ILE A 59 11.08 0.62 9.90
CA ILE A 59 10.39 1.88 9.59
C ILE A 59 11.34 3.01 9.92
N ALA A 60 11.56 3.87 8.94
CA ALA A 60 12.52 4.95 9.06
C ALA A 60 11.93 6.29 8.61
N GLY A 61 12.32 7.39 9.26
CA GLY A 61 11.87 8.74 8.97
C GLY A 61 11.16 9.38 10.15
N ASN A 62 10.12 10.18 9.89
CA ASN A 62 9.32 10.84 10.93
C ASN A 62 8.49 9.80 11.70
N VAL A 63 9.16 9.03 12.56
CA VAL A 63 8.53 8.03 13.44
C VAL A 63 7.91 8.74 14.63
N LEU A 64 6.65 8.42 14.89
CA LEU A 64 5.81 9.03 15.89
C LEU A 64 5.38 7.97 16.89
N ASN A 65 5.08 8.39 18.12
CA ASN A 65 4.36 7.54 19.05
C ASN A 65 2.92 7.37 18.53
N ALA A 66 2.42 6.14 18.50
CA ALA A 66 1.11 5.84 17.92
C ALA A 66 -0.07 6.43 18.70
N GLU A 67 0.07 6.60 20.02
CA GLU A 67 -0.99 7.12 20.88
C GLU A 67 -0.99 8.65 20.94
N THR A 68 0.19 9.26 21.10
CA THR A 68 0.31 10.70 21.35
C THR A 68 0.57 11.51 20.08
N ASN A 69 0.92 10.85 18.97
CA ASN A 69 1.31 11.48 17.71
C ASN A 69 2.55 12.40 17.84
N GLN A 70 3.28 12.32 18.95
CA GLN A 70 4.51 13.06 19.19
C GLN A 70 5.71 12.35 18.58
N VAL A 71 6.79 13.08 18.34
CA VAL A 71 8.05 12.50 17.82
C VAL A 71 8.55 11.42 18.78
N PHE A 72 8.75 10.20 18.27
CA PHE A 72 9.14 9.05 19.09
C PHE A 72 10.60 9.12 19.59
N GLY A 73 11.40 10.04 19.04
CA GLY A 73 12.80 10.25 19.43
C GLY A 73 13.80 9.32 18.75
N LYS A 74 13.32 8.36 17.95
CA LYS A 74 14.13 7.50 17.07
C LYS A 74 13.81 7.79 15.60
N LYS A 75 14.81 7.75 14.73
CA LYS A 75 14.63 7.93 13.27
C LYS A 75 14.42 6.63 12.53
N ILE A 76 14.79 5.51 13.14
CA ILE A 76 14.54 4.17 12.63
C ILE A 76 14.11 3.29 13.80
N VAL A 77 13.10 2.47 13.56
CA VAL A 77 12.59 1.48 14.52
C VAL A 77 12.38 0.17 13.78
N ARG A 78 12.39 -0.92 14.53
CA ARG A 78 12.09 -2.25 14.00
C ARG A 78 10.84 -2.78 14.69
N LEU A 79 9.94 -3.36 13.91
CA LEU A 79 8.75 -4.06 14.37
C LEU A 79 8.88 -5.56 14.09
N TYR A 80 8.21 -6.35 14.90
CA TYR A 80 7.90 -7.74 14.56
C TYR A 80 6.76 -7.79 13.53
N PRO A 81 6.57 -8.93 12.83
CA PRO A 81 5.49 -9.10 11.85
C PRO A 81 4.09 -8.82 12.41
N ASP A 82 3.89 -8.92 13.73
CA ASP A 82 2.62 -8.66 14.40
C ASP A 82 2.38 -7.17 14.75
N GLY A 83 3.33 -6.29 14.43
CA GLY A 83 3.27 -4.85 14.70
C GLY A 83 3.87 -4.43 16.05
N THR A 84 4.27 -5.38 16.91
CA THR A 84 4.92 -5.05 18.19
C THR A 84 6.33 -4.49 17.96
N LEU A 85 6.75 -3.55 18.83
CA LEU A 85 8.07 -2.91 18.73
C LEU A 85 9.19 -3.88 19.17
N ASP A 86 10.20 -4.07 18.32
CA ASP A 86 11.42 -4.78 18.70
C ASP A 86 12.35 -3.86 19.51
N THR A 87 12.21 -3.94 20.83
CA THR A 87 13.02 -3.16 21.78
C THR A 87 14.49 -3.61 21.85
N GLY A 88 14.83 -4.77 21.28
CA GLY A 88 16.20 -5.26 21.16
C GLY A 88 16.97 -4.61 20.00
N PHE A 89 16.29 -3.89 19.10
CA PHE A 89 16.94 -3.15 18.03
C PHE A 89 17.55 -1.85 18.57
N ASN A 90 18.86 -1.72 18.43
CA ASN A 90 19.70 -0.59 18.84
C ASN A 90 19.48 0.63 17.93
N SER A 91 18.23 1.08 17.83
CA SER A 91 17.83 2.26 17.06
C SER A 91 18.70 3.46 17.43
N ILE A 92 19.30 4.06 16.42
CA ILE A 92 20.05 5.31 16.59
C ILE A 92 19.06 6.42 16.90
N GLY A 93 19.51 7.37 17.74
CA GLY A 93 18.77 8.59 18.04
C GLY A 93 18.60 9.49 16.81
N ASP A 94 18.53 10.80 17.02
CA ASP A 94 18.32 11.74 15.93
C ASP A 94 19.52 11.74 14.95
N LEU A 95 19.28 11.28 13.73
CA LEU A 95 20.20 11.31 12.59
C LEU A 95 20.34 12.70 11.94
N GLY A 96 19.76 13.74 12.55
CA GLY A 96 19.97 15.15 12.18
C GLY A 96 19.25 15.62 10.91
N SER A 97 18.54 14.73 10.19
CA SER A 97 17.76 15.09 9.00
C SER A 97 16.65 14.09 8.66
N THR A 98 15.88 14.39 7.61
CA THR A 98 14.85 13.50 7.05
C THR A 98 15.50 12.32 6.32
N LEU A 99 15.03 11.10 6.52
CA LEU A 99 15.47 9.95 5.72
C LEU A 99 14.73 9.91 4.37
N ASN A 100 15.47 9.64 3.30
CA ASN A 100 14.95 9.58 1.93
C ASN A 100 14.79 8.14 1.43
N HIS A 101 15.66 7.22 1.86
CA HIS A 101 15.70 5.84 1.37
C HIS A 101 16.30 4.91 2.43
N VAL A 102 15.84 3.66 2.44
CA VAL A 102 16.42 2.55 3.18
C VAL A 102 16.61 1.38 2.21
N GLU A 103 17.70 0.64 2.37
CA GLU A 103 17.99 -0.55 1.56
C GLU A 103 18.68 -1.60 2.42
N LEU A 104 18.42 -2.87 2.15
CA LEU A 104 19.11 -3.98 2.81
C LEU A 104 20.26 -4.50 1.97
N GLN A 105 21.38 -4.82 2.62
CA GLN A 105 22.44 -5.61 2.02
C GLN A 105 22.17 -7.11 2.27
N ALA A 106 22.73 -7.97 1.42
CA ALA A 106 22.59 -9.43 1.54
C ALA A 106 23.12 -10.00 2.86
N ASP A 107 24.04 -9.30 3.54
CA ASP A 107 24.55 -9.67 4.86
C ASP A 107 23.67 -9.17 6.03
N GLY A 108 22.52 -8.57 5.73
CA GLY A 108 21.56 -8.06 6.71
C GLY A 108 21.91 -6.66 7.26
N LYS A 109 22.98 -6.02 6.78
CA LYS A 109 23.27 -4.61 7.11
C LYS A 109 22.26 -3.69 6.41
N ILE A 110 22.06 -2.52 7.00
CA ILE A 110 21.01 -1.58 6.59
C ILE A 110 21.66 -0.28 6.11
N LEU A 111 21.35 0.12 4.89
CA LEU A 111 21.83 1.34 4.24
C LEU A 111 20.78 2.44 4.35
N LEU A 112 21.17 3.61 4.83
CA LEU A 112 20.26 4.74 5.07
C LEU A 112 20.73 6.01 4.38
N VAL A 113 19.90 6.54 3.48
CA VAL A 113 20.16 7.83 2.81
C VAL A 113 19.41 8.95 3.52
N GLN A 114 20.16 9.97 3.92
CA GLN A 114 19.65 11.17 4.56
C GLN A 114 19.44 12.29 3.53
N GLY A 115 18.35 13.05 3.72
CA GLY A 115 17.78 13.92 2.70
C GLY A 115 18.21 15.38 2.73
N ASN A 116 18.91 15.82 3.78
CA ASN A 116 19.47 17.18 3.85
C ASN A 116 20.99 17.19 3.76
N PHE A 117 21.49 18.32 3.26
CA PHE A 117 22.89 18.69 3.13
C PHE A 117 23.58 18.68 4.52
N GLY A 118 24.15 17.54 4.90
CA GLY A 118 24.80 17.32 6.20
C GLY A 118 25.90 16.24 6.12
N VAL A 119 26.93 16.36 6.96
CA VAL A 119 27.96 15.32 7.12
C VAL A 119 27.24 14.04 7.61
N GLY A 120 27.44 12.90 6.95
CA GLY A 120 26.69 11.67 7.25
C GLY A 120 25.44 11.43 6.39
N SER A 121 25.38 12.02 5.18
CA SER A 121 24.29 11.85 4.20
C SER A 121 23.98 10.38 3.81
N PHE A 122 24.86 9.46 4.19
CA PHE A 122 24.72 8.03 4.00
C PHE A 122 25.32 7.30 5.21
N VAL A 123 24.50 6.48 5.89
CA VAL A 123 24.92 5.72 7.07
C VAL A 123 24.62 4.24 6.81
N ARG A 124 25.55 3.37 7.22
CA ARG A 124 25.29 1.93 7.31
C ARG A 124 25.11 1.50 8.76
N LEU A 125 24.12 0.67 9.01
CA LEU A 125 23.87 0.02 10.29
C LEU A 125 24.19 -1.46 10.22
N ASN A 126 24.62 -1.99 11.36
CA ASN A 126 24.62 -3.42 11.60
C ASN A 126 23.18 -3.94 11.72
N ILE A 127 23.01 -5.26 11.63
CA ILE A 127 21.71 -5.94 11.74
C ILE A 127 20.98 -5.65 13.07
N ASP A 128 21.73 -5.33 14.12
CA ASP A 128 21.18 -4.98 15.43
C ASP A 128 20.75 -3.51 15.53
N GLY A 129 21.01 -2.68 14.50
CA GLY A 129 20.67 -1.26 14.46
C GLY A 129 21.80 -0.32 14.88
N SER A 130 22.91 -0.83 15.41
CA SER A 130 24.08 -0.02 15.74
C SER A 130 24.78 0.53 14.49
N VAL A 131 25.41 1.71 14.57
CA VAL A 131 26.18 2.27 13.44
C VAL A 131 27.34 1.33 13.09
N ASP A 132 27.47 0.97 11.82
CA ASP A 132 28.67 0.31 11.30
C ASP A 132 29.77 1.35 11.07
N THR A 133 30.66 1.48 12.05
CA THR A 133 31.78 2.43 12.00
C THR A 133 32.89 2.05 11.03
N SER A 134 32.85 0.83 10.46
CA SER A 134 33.78 0.41 9.41
C SER A 134 33.39 0.91 8.01
N PHE A 135 32.15 1.37 7.85
CA PHE A 135 31.64 1.91 6.60
C PHE A 135 31.74 3.44 6.58
N ASN A 136 32.60 3.99 5.71
CA ASN A 136 32.76 5.43 5.61
C ASN A 136 32.81 5.89 4.16
N VAL A 137 31.83 6.70 3.80
CA VAL A 137 31.64 7.24 2.44
C VAL A 137 32.40 8.56 2.26
N GLY A 138 32.90 9.15 3.35
CA GLY A 138 33.52 10.46 3.36
C GLY A 138 32.52 11.60 3.08
N GLU A 139 33.05 12.75 2.65
CA GLU A 139 32.23 13.92 2.31
C GLU A 139 31.60 13.79 0.92
N VAL A 140 30.30 14.08 0.82
CA VAL A 140 29.58 14.21 -0.45
C VAL A 140 29.39 15.70 -0.72
N LEU A 141 29.97 16.23 -1.80
CA LEU A 141 29.98 17.67 -2.10
C LEU A 141 29.35 17.98 -3.46
N ILE A 142 28.82 19.19 -3.60
CA ILE A 142 28.47 19.76 -4.90
C ILE A 142 29.77 20.12 -5.64
N GLY A 143 29.85 19.82 -6.95
CA GLY A 143 31.07 20.02 -7.74
C GLY A 143 31.60 21.46 -7.66
N GLY A 144 32.91 21.60 -7.43
CA GLY A 144 33.58 22.91 -7.28
C GLY A 144 33.11 23.73 -6.06
N SER A 145 32.45 23.10 -5.08
CA SER A 145 31.88 23.77 -3.91
C SER A 145 32.30 23.07 -2.61
N THR A 146 32.27 23.82 -1.50
CA THR A 146 32.32 23.26 -0.13
C THR A 146 30.93 22.93 0.40
N ARG A 147 29.87 23.20 -0.38
CA ARG A 147 28.51 22.87 -0.03
C ARG A 147 28.31 21.37 -0.18
N LEU A 148 27.68 20.77 0.82
CA LEU A 148 27.35 19.35 0.81
C LEU A 148 26.40 19.05 -0.34
N GLY A 149 26.63 17.90 -1.00
CA GLY A 149 25.74 17.31 -1.98
C GLY A 149 24.64 16.49 -1.29
N ASN A 150 23.74 15.92 -2.08
CA ASN A 150 22.67 15.08 -1.56
C ASN A 150 22.52 13.81 -2.38
N ILE A 151 22.63 12.65 -1.72
CA ILE A 151 22.20 11.37 -2.27
C ILE A 151 20.67 11.29 -2.11
N LYS A 152 19.98 10.84 -3.16
CA LYS A 152 18.51 10.71 -3.22
C LYS A 152 18.05 9.27 -3.06
N ARG A 153 18.71 8.37 -3.78
CA ARG A 153 18.42 6.94 -3.83
C ARG A 153 19.72 6.17 -3.93
N LEU A 154 19.65 4.89 -3.57
CA LEU A 154 20.72 3.94 -3.78
C LEU A 154 20.14 2.58 -4.11
N THR A 155 20.98 1.69 -4.63
CA THR A 155 20.65 0.28 -4.81
C THR A 155 21.93 -0.55 -4.64
N VAL A 156 21.78 -1.80 -4.22
CA VAL A 156 22.89 -2.75 -4.03
C VAL A 156 22.98 -3.64 -5.26
N GLN A 157 24.15 -3.70 -5.89
CA GLN A 157 24.42 -4.60 -7.00
C GLN A 157 24.65 -6.05 -6.49
N PRO A 158 24.47 -7.07 -7.35
CA PRO A 158 24.67 -8.47 -6.95
C PRO A 158 26.07 -8.79 -6.39
N ASP A 159 27.10 -8.03 -6.77
CA ASP A 159 28.46 -8.15 -6.24
C ASP A 159 28.67 -7.46 -4.88
N GLY A 160 27.61 -6.88 -4.30
CA GLY A 160 27.62 -6.16 -3.04
C GLY A 160 28.04 -4.70 -3.13
N LYS A 161 28.47 -4.22 -4.31
CA LYS A 161 28.75 -2.79 -4.52
C LYS A 161 27.46 -1.98 -4.46
N ILE A 162 27.59 -0.70 -4.17
CA ILE A 162 26.45 0.18 -3.91
C ILE A 162 26.46 1.28 -4.96
N LEU A 163 25.37 1.41 -5.71
CA LEU A 163 25.14 2.54 -6.61
C LEU A 163 24.39 3.63 -5.86
N VAL A 164 24.89 4.86 -5.93
CA VAL A 164 24.25 6.02 -5.32
C VAL A 164 23.95 7.06 -6.39
N VAL A 165 22.76 7.66 -6.32
CA VAL A 165 22.33 8.71 -7.24
C VAL A 165 21.79 9.92 -6.49
N GLY A 166 21.93 11.12 -7.06
CA GLY A 166 21.48 12.35 -6.43
C GLY A 166 21.95 13.63 -7.11
N PHE A 167 22.16 14.67 -6.29
CA PHE A 167 22.74 15.94 -6.68
C PHE A 167 24.05 16.18 -5.92
N PHE A 168 25.16 15.77 -6.53
CA PHE A 168 26.51 15.92 -6.01
C PHE A 168 27.50 15.95 -7.18
N GLY A 169 28.70 16.49 -6.96
CA GLY A 169 29.79 16.51 -7.93
C GLY A 169 31.05 15.77 -7.47
N SER A 170 31.14 15.41 -6.19
CA SER A 170 32.20 14.53 -5.70
C SER A 170 31.79 13.74 -4.46
N ILE A 171 32.46 12.60 -4.26
CA ILE A 171 32.38 11.77 -3.05
C ILE A 171 33.80 11.50 -2.57
N ASN A 172 34.08 11.83 -1.31
CA ASN A 172 35.38 11.70 -0.67
C ASN A 172 36.53 12.28 -1.52
N GLY A 173 36.31 13.47 -2.07
CA GLY A 173 37.26 14.16 -2.95
C GLY A 173 37.39 13.59 -4.38
N THR A 174 36.75 12.46 -4.70
CA THR A 174 36.72 11.91 -6.07
C THR A 174 35.58 12.54 -6.86
N GLU A 175 35.89 13.12 -8.02
CA GLU A 175 34.88 13.72 -8.91
C GLU A 175 33.92 12.65 -9.47
N ARG A 176 32.64 12.83 -9.14
CA ARG A 176 31.52 11.95 -9.49
C ARG A 176 30.27 12.81 -9.56
N ALA A 177 29.77 13.08 -10.75
CA ALA A 177 28.59 13.92 -10.93
C ALA A 177 27.32 13.07 -10.92
N ASN A 178 26.45 13.30 -9.94
CA ASN A 178 25.11 12.72 -9.77
C ASN A 178 25.01 11.19 -9.63
N ILE A 179 25.98 10.42 -10.11
CA ILE A 179 26.05 8.95 -10.02
C ILE A 179 27.44 8.58 -9.52
N ALA A 180 27.50 7.64 -8.57
CA ALA A 180 28.74 6.98 -8.18
C ALA A 180 28.46 5.52 -7.83
N ARG A 181 29.48 4.68 -7.99
CA ARG A 181 29.53 3.36 -7.38
C ARG A 181 30.51 3.36 -6.21
N LEU A 182 30.10 2.74 -5.12
CA LEU A 182 30.90 2.52 -3.92
C LEU A 182 31.18 1.02 -3.79
N ASN A 183 32.35 0.68 -3.27
CA ASN A 183 32.68 -0.66 -2.84
C ASN A 183 31.88 -1.02 -1.58
N VAL A 184 31.91 -2.30 -1.20
CA VAL A 184 31.23 -2.83 0.00
C VAL A 184 31.64 -2.10 1.28
N ASP A 185 32.85 -1.54 1.35
CA ASP A 185 33.36 -0.80 2.51
C ASP A 185 33.01 0.71 2.51
N GLY A 186 32.34 1.19 1.44
CA GLY A 186 31.94 2.59 1.28
C GLY A 186 32.96 3.44 0.52
N SER A 187 34.14 2.91 0.19
CA SER A 187 35.12 3.60 -0.65
C SER A 187 34.61 3.74 -2.09
N VAL A 188 34.99 4.82 -2.77
CA VAL A 188 34.55 5.05 -4.17
C VAL A 188 35.20 4.02 -5.11
N ASP A 189 34.39 3.36 -5.93
CA ASP A 189 34.88 2.51 -7.01
C ASP A 189 35.43 3.37 -8.16
N GLN A 190 36.75 3.39 -8.28
CA GLN A 190 37.46 4.17 -9.31
C GLN A 190 37.29 3.60 -10.72
N THR A 191 36.88 2.32 -10.84
CA THR A 191 36.70 1.63 -12.13
C THR A 191 35.35 1.90 -12.78
N PHE A 192 34.39 2.46 -12.02
CA PHE A 192 33.08 2.79 -12.53
C PHE A 192 33.12 4.06 -13.39
N ASN A 193 32.66 3.95 -14.63
CA ASN A 193 32.54 5.07 -15.55
C ASN A 193 31.38 5.97 -15.11
N THR A 194 31.59 7.29 -15.12
CA THR A 194 30.55 8.27 -14.73
C THR A 194 30.21 9.25 -15.83
N VAL A 195 30.39 8.85 -17.08
CA VAL A 195 30.20 9.70 -18.25
C VAL A 195 28.90 9.34 -18.95
N GLY A 196 27.99 10.30 -19.06
CA GLY A 196 26.72 10.13 -19.78
C GLY A 196 25.53 10.71 -19.01
N GLY A 197 24.34 10.44 -19.52
CA GLY A 197 23.08 11.02 -19.02
C GLY A 197 22.71 12.33 -19.70
N PRO A 198 21.54 12.89 -19.39
CA PRO A 198 21.07 14.10 -20.05
C PRO A 198 21.84 15.33 -19.56
N SER A 199 22.17 16.23 -20.49
CA SER A 199 22.68 17.56 -20.17
C SER A 199 21.53 18.56 -20.13
N ALA A 200 21.62 19.56 -19.24
CA ALA A 200 20.69 20.67 -19.28
C ALA A 200 20.79 21.39 -20.65
N PRO A 201 19.65 21.73 -21.29
CA PRO A 201 19.64 22.39 -22.60
C PRO A 201 20.20 23.81 -22.58
N ASP A 202 20.35 24.41 -21.40
CA ASP A 202 21.07 25.67 -21.18
C ASP A 202 22.10 25.50 -20.05
N SER A 203 23.10 26.38 -19.99
CA SER A 203 24.17 26.37 -18.97
C SER A 203 23.69 26.68 -17.55
N ARG A 204 22.37 26.77 -17.32
CA ARG A 204 21.75 27.18 -16.05
C ARG A 204 20.77 26.15 -15.50
N GLY A 205 20.37 25.14 -16.28
CA GLY A 205 19.52 24.05 -15.82
C GLY A 205 20.28 23.13 -14.86
N LEU A 206 19.61 22.73 -13.77
CA LEU A 206 20.18 21.80 -12.81
C LEU A 206 19.72 20.40 -13.16
N VAL A 207 20.67 19.54 -13.55
CA VAL A 207 20.45 18.10 -13.74
C VAL A 207 20.64 17.40 -12.40
N ARG A 208 19.66 16.59 -12.01
CA ARG A 208 19.68 15.78 -10.79
C ARG A 208 19.27 14.37 -11.14
N ALA A 209 19.97 13.38 -10.60
CA ALA A 209 19.49 12.02 -10.61
C ALA A 209 18.56 11.81 -9.40
N ASP A 210 17.38 11.22 -9.63
CA ASP A 210 16.34 11.08 -8.60
C ASP A 210 16.17 9.62 -8.16
N GLY A 211 16.10 8.69 -9.10
CA GLY A 211 15.88 7.26 -8.89
C GLY A 211 16.95 6.39 -9.53
N VAL A 212 17.15 5.20 -8.98
CA VAL A 212 18.05 4.17 -9.53
C VAL A 212 17.43 2.80 -9.36
N ALA A 213 17.51 1.96 -10.39
CA ALA A 213 17.12 0.56 -10.35
C ALA A 213 18.05 -0.28 -11.21
N LEU A 214 18.06 -1.59 -10.96
CA LEU A 214 18.83 -2.57 -11.72
C LEU A 214 17.90 -3.45 -12.54
N GLN A 215 18.33 -3.78 -13.76
CA GLN A 215 17.82 -4.93 -14.49
C GLN A 215 18.60 -6.18 -14.10
N ASP A 216 18.04 -7.35 -14.40
CA ASP A 216 18.59 -8.67 -14.11
C ASP A 216 19.98 -8.94 -14.75
N ASP A 217 20.32 -8.30 -15.86
CA ASP A 217 21.64 -8.38 -16.50
C ASP A 217 22.68 -7.39 -15.91
N GLY A 218 22.30 -6.65 -14.85
CA GLY A 218 23.12 -5.64 -14.21
C GLY A 218 23.08 -4.27 -14.89
N THR A 219 22.28 -4.08 -15.94
CA THR A 219 22.00 -2.76 -16.52
C THR A 219 21.43 -1.85 -15.45
N ILE A 220 21.93 -0.61 -15.41
CA ILE A 220 21.58 0.39 -14.42
C ILE A 220 20.65 1.40 -15.07
N LEU A 221 19.47 1.60 -14.48
CA LEU A 221 18.51 2.61 -14.90
C LEU A 221 18.55 3.77 -13.93
N VAL A 222 18.63 5.00 -14.45
CA VAL A 222 18.64 6.23 -13.64
C VAL A 222 17.59 7.18 -14.16
N THR A 223 16.72 7.67 -13.27
CA THR A 223 15.78 8.74 -13.60
C THR A 223 16.37 10.10 -13.28
N TRP A 224 15.98 11.10 -14.07
CA TRP A 224 16.55 12.44 -14.01
C TRP A 224 15.46 13.49 -13.92
N ASN A 225 15.78 14.55 -13.19
CA ASN A 225 15.06 15.82 -13.23
C ASN A 225 16.00 16.91 -13.74
N ILE A 226 15.59 17.56 -14.82
CA ILE A 226 16.22 18.79 -15.29
C ILE A 226 15.32 19.97 -14.89
N ALA A 227 15.71 20.63 -13.81
CA ALA A 227 15.05 21.84 -13.37
C ALA A 227 15.46 23.00 -14.29
N LYS A 228 14.50 23.52 -15.07
CA LYS A 228 14.76 24.64 -15.99
C LYS A 228 14.72 25.96 -15.24
N TRP A 229 15.66 26.86 -15.55
CA TRP A 229 15.70 28.19 -14.95
C TRP A 229 14.47 29.03 -15.36
N SER A 230 14.16 30.05 -14.56
CA SER A 230 13.19 31.12 -14.88
C SER A 230 11.75 30.67 -15.15
N GLY A 231 11.19 29.79 -14.30
CA GLY A 231 9.79 29.39 -14.42
C GLY A 231 9.52 28.75 -15.78
N ARG A 232 10.30 27.73 -16.14
CA ARG A 232 10.13 26.92 -17.37
C ARG A 232 9.73 25.46 -17.09
N GLY A 233 9.43 25.13 -15.83
CA GLY A 233 9.03 23.79 -15.39
C GLY A 233 10.21 22.82 -15.23
N ASN A 234 9.91 21.52 -15.18
CA ASN A 234 10.91 20.45 -15.05
C ASN A 234 10.69 19.43 -16.18
N ASP A 235 11.79 18.92 -16.72
CA ASP A 235 11.77 17.76 -17.62
C ASP A 235 12.26 16.52 -16.88
N PHE A 236 11.60 15.41 -17.15
CA PHE A 236 11.91 14.12 -16.56
C PHE A 236 12.38 13.14 -17.63
N PHE A 237 13.49 12.46 -17.34
CA PHE A 237 14.11 11.51 -18.25
C PHE A 237 14.45 10.22 -17.51
N ILE A 238 14.75 9.18 -18.28
CA ILE A 238 15.40 7.96 -17.80
C ILE A 238 16.56 7.63 -18.74
N SER A 239 17.71 7.26 -18.19
CA SER A 239 18.86 6.78 -18.95
C SER A 239 19.24 5.37 -18.52
N SER A 240 19.83 4.62 -19.44
CA SER A 240 20.38 3.29 -19.17
C SER A 240 21.90 3.34 -19.23
N PHE A 241 22.55 2.70 -18.26
CA PHE A 241 24.00 2.53 -18.19
C PHE A 241 24.32 1.04 -18.09
N ASN A 242 25.42 0.63 -18.71
CA ASN A 242 25.97 -0.71 -18.57
C ASN A 242 26.47 -0.93 -17.13
N PRO A 243 26.72 -2.18 -16.70
CA PRO A 243 27.23 -2.48 -15.35
C PRO A 243 28.56 -1.79 -15.00
N ASP A 244 29.34 -1.38 -16.00
CA ASP A 244 30.59 -0.64 -15.83
C ASP A 244 30.40 0.89 -15.71
N GLY A 245 29.16 1.37 -15.85
CA GLY A 245 28.78 2.78 -15.78
C GLY A 245 28.86 3.55 -17.11
N SER A 246 29.25 2.90 -18.21
CA SER A 246 29.18 3.52 -19.54
C SER A 246 27.73 3.64 -20.00
N LEU A 247 27.37 4.72 -20.70
CA LEU A 247 25.99 4.92 -21.19
C LEU A 247 25.62 3.84 -22.22
N ASN A 248 24.48 3.18 -22.03
CA ASN A 248 23.94 2.21 -22.97
C ASN A 248 23.22 2.94 -24.11
N ALA A 249 23.92 3.19 -25.21
CA ALA A 249 23.40 3.97 -26.34
C ALA A 249 22.15 3.38 -27.04
N ASN A 250 21.85 2.09 -26.81
CA ASN A 250 20.71 1.39 -27.44
C ASN A 250 19.38 1.64 -26.72
N PHE A 251 19.40 2.33 -25.58
CA PHE A 251 18.20 2.65 -24.82
C PHE A 251 17.62 4.01 -25.23
N GLY A 252 16.33 4.07 -25.56
CA GLY A 252 15.69 5.30 -26.04
C GLY A 252 16.45 5.93 -27.22
N ILE A 253 16.76 7.22 -27.11
CA ILE A 253 17.57 7.95 -28.10
C ILE A 253 18.93 8.24 -27.48
N GLY A 254 19.97 7.56 -27.97
CA GLY A 254 21.35 7.78 -27.51
C GLY A 254 21.57 7.45 -26.03
N GLY A 255 20.83 6.48 -25.50
CA GLY A 255 20.90 6.03 -24.11
C GLY A 255 19.97 6.74 -23.14
N THR A 256 19.10 7.63 -23.63
CA THR A 256 18.16 8.39 -22.79
C THR A 256 16.77 8.45 -23.44
N ARG A 257 15.73 8.36 -22.61
CA ARG A 257 14.33 8.54 -22.98
C ARG A 257 13.73 9.71 -22.21
N SER A 258 13.01 10.60 -22.91
CA SER A 258 12.15 11.60 -22.28
C SER A 258 10.86 10.94 -21.79
N LEU A 259 10.51 11.20 -20.54
CA LEU A 259 9.32 10.67 -19.88
C LEU A 259 8.17 11.69 -19.97
N VAL A 260 8.38 12.88 -19.39
CA VAL A 260 7.38 13.94 -19.36
C VAL A 260 8.04 15.31 -19.16
N SER A 261 7.43 16.35 -19.70
CA SER A 261 7.80 17.75 -19.47
C SER A 261 6.63 18.49 -18.83
N PHE A 262 6.85 19.09 -17.67
CA PHE A 262 5.84 19.94 -17.03
C PHE A 262 6.07 21.41 -17.36
N THR A 263 4.97 22.14 -17.51
CA THR A 263 4.98 23.60 -17.68
C THR A 263 5.19 24.31 -16.32
N PRO A 264 5.52 25.61 -16.32
CA PRO A 264 5.91 26.37 -15.13
C PRO A 264 4.85 26.47 -14.03
N THR A 265 3.58 26.32 -14.41
CA THR A 265 2.44 26.45 -13.51
C THR A 265 2.33 25.28 -12.54
N VAL A 266 3.02 24.17 -12.81
CA VAL A 266 3.14 23.04 -11.89
C VAL A 266 4.38 23.24 -11.01
N THR A 267 4.23 24.02 -9.94
CA THR A 267 5.37 24.48 -9.10
C THR A 267 5.84 23.47 -8.05
N ASN A 268 5.05 22.41 -7.80
CA ASN A 268 5.26 21.46 -6.70
C ASN A 268 5.90 20.13 -7.13
N PHE A 269 6.05 19.89 -8.44
CA PHE A 269 6.67 18.67 -8.94
C PHE A 269 8.19 18.84 -8.95
N ARG A 270 8.90 18.12 -8.05
CA ARG A 270 10.34 18.35 -7.78
C ARG A 270 11.24 17.14 -8.01
N GLY A 271 10.69 16.03 -8.50
CA GLY A 271 11.47 14.83 -8.80
C GLY A 271 10.58 13.70 -9.31
N THR A 272 11.18 12.62 -9.80
CA THR A 272 10.43 11.36 -9.97
C THR A 272 10.00 10.80 -8.61
N GLY A 273 9.02 9.89 -8.64
CA GLY A 273 8.79 8.91 -7.58
C GLY A 273 9.74 7.73 -7.75
N ASP A 274 9.26 6.55 -7.37
CA ASP A 274 10.03 5.32 -7.47
C ASP A 274 10.19 4.80 -8.91
N ILE A 275 11.21 3.95 -9.11
CA ILE A 275 11.46 3.20 -10.33
C ILE A 275 11.55 1.71 -9.98
N LYS A 276 10.66 0.90 -10.56
CA LYS A 276 10.69 -0.56 -10.43
C LYS A 276 10.99 -1.23 -11.75
N VAL A 277 11.71 -2.34 -11.66
CA VAL A 277 11.98 -3.24 -12.78
C VAL A 277 11.40 -4.60 -12.41
N THR A 278 10.53 -5.11 -13.27
CA THR A 278 9.96 -6.45 -13.12
C THR A 278 10.88 -7.51 -13.74
N THR A 279 10.63 -8.78 -13.44
CA THR A 279 11.44 -9.91 -13.91
C THR A 279 11.45 -10.08 -15.42
N ASP A 280 10.43 -9.61 -16.14
CA ASP A 280 10.40 -9.63 -17.62
C ASP A 280 11.16 -8.47 -18.26
N GLY A 281 11.73 -7.56 -17.45
CA GLY A 281 12.46 -6.38 -17.89
C GLY A 281 11.58 -5.16 -18.14
N THR A 282 10.28 -5.21 -17.85
CA THR A 282 9.39 -4.06 -17.83
C THR A 282 9.82 -3.07 -16.74
N ILE A 283 9.83 -1.79 -17.10
CA ILE A 283 10.24 -0.68 -16.24
C ILE A 283 9.00 0.15 -15.89
N LEU A 284 8.77 0.43 -14.62
CA LEU A 284 7.72 1.31 -14.13
C LEU A 284 8.35 2.53 -13.47
N VAL A 285 7.92 3.73 -13.84
CA VAL A 285 8.39 4.98 -13.23
C VAL A 285 7.22 5.78 -12.68
N GLY A 286 7.26 6.09 -11.39
CA GLY A 286 6.31 6.95 -10.71
C GLY A 286 6.56 8.43 -11.02
N LEU A 287 5.53 9.12 -11.48
CA LEU A 287 5.49 10.55 -11.77
C LEU A 287 4.12 11.10 -11.31
N ASN A 288 3.44 11.91 -12.12
CA ASN A 288 2.03 12.25 -11.90
C ASN A 288 1.08 11.09 -12.29
N THR A 289 1.64 10.06 -12.91
CA THR A 289 1.05 8.77 -13.24
C THR A 289 2.16 7.72 -13.14
N VAL A 290 1.86 6.46 -13.43
CA VAL A 290 2.87 5.42 -13.66
C VAL A 290 3.15 5.34 -15.15
N ILE A 291 4.40 5.58 -15.55
CA ILE A 291 4.84 5.35 -16.92
C ILE A 291 5.46 3.96 -17.00
N ARG A 292 4.95 3.14 -17.91
CA ARG A 292 5.51 1.84 -18.24
C ARG A 292 6.40 1.94 -19.47
N LEU A 293 7.59 1.33 -19.40
CA LEU A 293 8.51 1.19 -20.52
C LEU A 293 8.93 -0.27 -20.70
N ASN A 294 9.24 -0.65 -21.93
CA ASN A 294 9.95 -1.89 -22.20
C ASN A 294 11.44 -1.76 -21.81
N ARG A 295 12.17 -2.88 -21.90
CA ARG A 295 13.60 -2.94 -21.57
C ARG A 295 14.48 -1.95 -22.36
N SER A 296 14.08 -1.61 -23.58
CA SER A 296 14.79 -0.70 -24.49
C SER A 296 14.41 0.78 -24.28
N GLY A 297 13.48 1.09 -23.38
CA GLY A 297 13.05 2.46 -23.11
C GLY A 297 11.95 2.99 -24.03
N ASP A 298 11.23 2.11 -24.73
CA ASP A 298 10.00 2.50 -25.41
C ASP A 298 8.86 2.57 -24.40
N ILE A 299 8.14 3.69 -24.41
CA ILE A 299 6.96 3.89 -23.56
C ILE A 299 5.82 3.04 -24.12
N ASP A 300 5.20 2.25 -23.25
CA ASP A 300 3.95 1.56 -23.53
C ASP A 300 2.80 2.56 -23.38
N THR A 301 2.16 2.91 -24.50
CA THR A 301 1.06 3.87 -24.53
C THR A 301 -0.29 3.28 -24.16
N ASP A 302 -0.41 1.96 -24.13
CA ASP A 302 -1.65 1.27 -23.79
C ASP A 302 -1.80 1.14 -22.26
N PHE A 303 -0.68 1.14 -21.53
CA PHE A 303 -0.66 1.29 -20.07
C PHE A 303 -0.83 2.76 -19.67
N ASN A 304 -2.06 3.20 -19.46
CA ASN A 304 -2.36 4.61 -19.22
C ASN A 304 -3.32 4.83 -18.03
N PRO A 305 -2.90 4.52 -16.79
CA PRO A 305 -3.69 4.86 -15.61
C PRO A 305 -3.82 6.38 -15.46
N ILE A 306 -5.01 6.84 -15.09
CA ILE A 306 -5.32 8.26 -14.90
C ILE A 306 -5.49 8.54 -13.41
N PHE A 307 -4.57 9.30 -12.84
CA PHE A 307 -4.67 9.79 -11.47
C PHE A 307 -5.14 11.25 -11.47
N SER A 308 -5.94 11.64 -10.48
CA SER A 308 -6.30 13.05 -10.26
C SER A 308 -6.38 13.44 -8.79
N SER A 309 -6.27 14.74 -8.53
CA SER A 309 -6.38 15.37 -7.21
C SER A 309 -6.82 16.82 -7.33
N ASN A 310 -7.48 17.35 -6.28
CA ASN A 310 -8.06 18.70 -6.32
C ASN A 310 -7.03 19.83 -6.39
N ASN A 311 -5.83 19.66 -5.80
CA ASN A 311 -4.60 20.49 -5.88
C ASN A 311 -3.63 19.98 -4.80
N PRO A 312 -2.31 19.75 -5.03
CA PRO A 312 -1.54 19.82 -6.28
C PRO A 312 -1.85 18.72 -7.30
N VAL A 313 -1.13 18.73 -8.43
CA VAL A 313 -1.03 17.62 -9.40
C VAL A 313 -0.73 16.32 -8.65
N PRO A 314 -1.36 15.19 -9.03
CA PRO A 314 -1.12 13.92 -8.37
C PRO A 314 0.36 13.52 -8.45
N ARG A 315 0.80 12.72 -7.50
CA ARG A 315 2.17 12.22 -7.46
C ARG A 315 2.20 10.79 -6.95
N ILE A 316 2.76 9.90 -7.75
CA ILE A 316 3.12 8.55 -7.35
C ILE A 316 4.49 8.65 -6.68
N TYR A 317 4.54 8.34 -5.39
CA TYR A 317 5.78 8.34 -4.62
C TYR A 317 6.48 7.00 -4.73
N ASP A 318 5.72 5.92 -4.74
CA ASP A 318 6.24 4.57 -4.61
C ASP A 318 5.38 3.54 -5.36
N ILE A 319 6.02 2.47 -5.83
CA ILE A 319 5.43 1.45 -6.69
C ILE A 319 5.90 0.08 -6.22
N GLU A 320 5.00 -0.89 -6.09
CA GLU A 320 5.37 -2.29 -5.90
C GLU A 320 4.63 -3.18 -6.90
N VAL A 321 5.24 -4.30 -7.26
CA VAL A 321 4.67 -5.23 -8.24
C VAL A 321 4.43 -6.57 -7.57
N GLN A 322 3.16 -7.00 -7.57
CA GLN A 322 2.76 -8.28 -7.02
C GLN A 322 3.21 -9.44 -7.92
N PRO A 323 3.34 -10.68 -7.40
CA PRO A 323 3.78 -11.84 -8.18
C PRO A 323 2.90 -12.16 -9.39
N ASP A 324 1.64 -11.74 -9.38
CA ASP A 324 0.68 -11.90 -10.50
C ASP A 324 0.79 -10.78 -11.55
N GLY A 325 1.74 -9.85 -11.39
CA GLY A 325 1.99 -8.73 -12.29
C GLY A 325 1.13 -7.50 -12.04
N LYS A 326 0.20 -7.53 -11.07
CA LYS A 326 -0.53 -6.33 -10.66
C LYS A 326 0.40 -5.31 -9.99
N VAL A 327 0.07 -4.03 -10.12
CA VAL A 327 0.91 -2.93 -9.64
C VAL A 327 0.22 -2.22 -8.49
N ILE A 328 0.85 -2.20 -7.32
CA ILE A 328 0.45 -1.37 -6.19
C ILE A 328 1.12 -0.01 -6.35
N VAL A 329 0.35 1.05 -6.16
CA VAL A 329 0.85 2.43 -6.24
C VAL A 329 0.55 3.16 -4.94
N GLY A 330 1.56 3.84 -4.40
CA GLY A 330 1.45 4.74 -3.26
C GLY A 330 1.74 6.18 -3.68
N GLY A 331 0.92 7.13 -3.26
CA GLY A 331 1.05 8.50 -3.73
C GLY A 331 0.18 9.54 -3.04
N TYR A 332 0.17 10.74 -3.61
CA TYR A 332 -0.84 11.77 -3.41
C TYR A 332 -1.76 11.80 -4.63
N PHE A 333 -2.96 11.28 -4.48
CA PHE A 333 -4.05 11.33 -5.45
C PHE A 333 -5.37 11.09 -4.70
N THR A 334 -6.49 11.51 -5.26
CA THR A 334 -7.84 11.28 -4.70
C THR A 334 -8.72 10.42 -5.60
N ASN A 335 -8.27 10.18 -6.84
CA ASN A 335 -8.99 9.36 -7.79
C ASN A 335 -8.04 8.57 -8.70
N VAL A 336 -8.51 7.41 -9.14
CA VAL A 336 -7.89 6.57 -10.17
C VAL A 336 -8.96 6.21 -11.20
N ASN A 337 -8.69 6.49 -12.49
CA ASN A 337 -9.61 6.27 -13.60
C ASN A 337 -11.03 6.85 -13.38
N GLY A 338 -11.13 7.96 -12.65
CA GLY A 338 -12.39 8.64 -12.33
C GLY A 338 -13.14 8.08 -11.12
N LEU A 339 -12.66 7.00 -10.51
CA LEU A 339 -13.21 6.44 -9.27
C LEU A 339 -12.50 7.04 -8.06
N THR A 340 -13.24 7.27 -6.98
CA THR A 340 -12.67 7.74 -5.71
C THR A 340 -11.80 6.65 -5.12
N GLN A 341 -10.51 6.97 -4.95
CA GLN A 341 -9.50 6.12 -4.34
C GLN A 341 -8.32 7.02 -3.98
N ALA A 342 -7.99 7.13 -2.70
CA ALA A 342 -6.95 8.05 -2.24
C ALA A 342 -5.73 7.32 -1.66
N GLY A 343 -4.55 7.91 -1.86
CA GLY A 343 -3.30 7.51 -1.21
C GLY A 343 -2.66 6.23 -1.75
N ILE A 344 -3.42 5.13 -1.85
CA ILE A 344 -2.97 3.81 -2.31
C ILE A 344 -3.97 3.24 -3.32
N ALA A 345 -3.50 2.55 -4.36
CA ALA A 345 -4.37 1.87 -5.31
C ALA A 345 -3.67 0.64 -5.90
N ARG A 346 -4.46 -0.28 -6.47
CA ARG A 346 -3.95 -1.36 -7.30
C ARG A 346 -4.35 -1.15 -8.76
N LEU A 347 -3.43 -1.44 -9.65
CA LEU A 347 -3.64 -1.50 -11.09
C LEU A 347 -3.51 -2.95 -11.56
N ASP A 348 -4.32 -3.33 -12.55
CA ASP A 348 -4.13 -4.58 -13.27
C ASP A 348 -2.87 -4.54 -14.17
N VAL A 349 -2.56 -5.66 -14.81
CA VAL A 349 -1.41 -5.80 -15.73
C VAL A 349 -1.48 -4.89 -16.96
N ASN A 350 -2.61 -4.25 -17.23
CA ASN A 350 -2.81 -3.32 -18.35
C ASN A 350 -2.89 -1.86 -17.90
N GLY A 351 -2.78 -1.60 -16.59
CA GLY A 351 -2.83 -0.24 -16.03
C GLY A 351 -4.25 0.26 -15.77
N ASN A 352 -5.26 -0.61 -15.83
CA ASN A 352 -6.59 -0.26 -15.38
C ASN A 352 -6.63 -0.33 -13.84
N PHE A 353 -7.44 0.53 -13.23
CA PHE A 353 -7.72 0.43 -11.80
C PHE A 353 -8.37 -0.93 -11.49
N ASP A 354 -7.75 -1.68 -10.58
CA ASP A 354 -8.30 -2.94 -10.08
C ASP A 354 -9.25 -2.61 -8.92
N ASP A 355 -10.53 -2.54 -9.25
CA ASP A 355 -11.59 -2.25 -8.30
C ASP A 355 -11.89 -3.41 -7.36
N SER A 356 -11.17 -4.54 -7.41
CA SER A 356 -11.23 -5.60 -6.38
C SER A 356 -10.36 -5.28 -5.16
N PHE A 357 -9.36 -4.39 -5.31
CA PHE A 357 -8.61 -3.83 -4.20
C PHE A 357 -9.46 -2.74 -3.53
N MET A 358 -10.40 -3.21 -2.72
CA MET A 358 -11.54 -2.44 -2.29
C MET A 358 -11.37 -1.88 -0.89
N ARG A 359 -11.33 -0.55 -0.80
CA ARG A 359 -11.56 0.20 0.44
C ARG A 359 -13.05 0.57 0.60
N LEU A 360 -13.99 -0.31 0.19
CA LEU A 360 -15.43 -0.02 0.06
C LEU A 360 -16.08 0.61 1.31
N ASN A 361 -17.06 1.51 1.06
CA ASN A 361 -17.87 2.37 1.94
C ASN A 361 -17.43 3.85 2.07
N GLU A 362 -16.97 4.44 0.97
CA GLU A 362 -16.28 5.74 0.98
C GLU A 362 -17.20 6.95 0.77
N GLY A 363 -18.16 7.14 1.69
CA GLY A 363 -18.84 8.43 1.83
C GLY A 363 -17.98 9.50 2.50
N ASN A 364 -16.85 9.10 3.11
CA ASN A 364 -15.92 9.95 3.87
C ASN A 364 -14.48 9.41 3.79
N LEU A 365 -13.94 9.11 2.60
CA LEU A 365 -12.48 9.06 2.52
C LEU A 365 -11.93 10.44 2.87
N GLY A 366 -10.97 10.49 3.78
CA GLY A 366 -10.15 11.67 3.96
C GLY A 366 -9.48 12.01 2.63
N LEU A 367 -9.93 13.06 1.93
CA LEU A 367 -9.30 13.58 0.71
C LEU A 367 -7.86 14.09 0.94
N SER A 368 -7.34 13.93 2.16
CA SER A 368 -5.98 14.21 2.61
C SER A 368 -5.09 12.97 2.74
N GLU A 369 -5.58 11.77 2.40
CA GLU A 369 -4.76 10.55 2.46
C GLU A 369 -3.58 10.60 1.47
N LEU A 370 -2.47 10.02 1.90
CA LEU A 370 -1.21 10.04 1.17
C LEU A 370 -0.37 8.85 1.58
N ALA A 371 0.30 8.20 0.63
CA ALA A 371 1.26 7.13 0.88
C ALA A 371 2.65 7.56 0.40
N PHE A 372 3.63 7.63 1.31
CA PHE A 372 5.00 8.03 1.00
C PHE A 372 5.89 6.86 0.59
N ALA A 373 5.67 5.71 1.21
CA ALA A 373 6.38 4.46 0.94
C ALA A 373 5.37 3.32 1.03
N ILE A 374 5.54 2.32 0.18
CA ILE A 374 4.84 1.04 0.22
C ILE A 374 5.86 -0.08 0.20
N GLU A 375 5.57 -1.18 0.89
CA GLU A 375 6.41 -2.37 0.88
C GLU A 375 5.49 -3.58 0.71
N LEU A 376 5.78 -4.41 -0.29
CA LEU A 376 5.09 -5.68 -0.49
C LEU A 376 5.75 -6.74 0.40
N GLN A 377 5.00 -7.27 1.36
CA GLN A 377 5.49 -8.31 2.25
C GLN A 377 5.51 -9.68 1.58
N ALA A 378 6.34 -10.59 2.11
CA ALA A 378 6.47 -11.96 1.61
C ALA A 378 5.16 -12.78 1.69
N ASP A 379 4.25 -12.42 2.59
CA ASP A 379 2.92 -13.02 2.71
C ASP A 379 1.88 -12.42 1.74
N GLY A 380 2.28 -11.44 0.94
CA GLY A 380 1.46 -10.71 -0.02
C GLY A 380 0.92 -9.39 0.52
N ASN A 381 0.83 -9.22 1.85
CA ASN A 381 0.27 -8.00 2.45
C ASN A 381 1.09 -6.77 2.07
N ILE A 382 0.47 -5.60 2.17
CA ILE A 382 1.11 -4.34 1.79
C ILE A 382 1.25 -3.47 3.02
N LEU A 383 2.47 -3.09 3.37
CA LEU A 383 2.72 -2.03 4.33
C LEU A 383 2.77 -0.69 3.61
N ALA A 384 2.23 0.36 4.22
CA ALA A 384 2.27 1.70 3.64
C ALA A 384 2.44 2.76 4.73
N SER A 385 3.34 3.72 4.53
CA SER A 385 3.48 4.87 5.44
C SER A 385 2.86 6.12 4.84
N GLY A 386 2.34 7.03 5.67
CA GLY A 386 1.68 8.25 5.19
C GLY A 386 0.58 8.77 6.11
N SER A 387 -0.63 8.92 5.59
CA SER A 387 -1.82 9.32 6.35
C SER A 387 -3.00 8.53 5.82
N TYR A 388 -3.64 7.78 6.70
CA TYR A 388 -4.77 6.90 6.43
C TYR A 388 -5.80 7.12 7.53
N GLU A 389 -7.08 7.13 7.19
CA GLU A 389 -8.16 7.22 8.17
C GLU A 389 -8.91 5.90 8.25
N GLU A 390 -9.27 5.46 9.47
CA GLU A 390 -10.10 4.27 9.63
C GLU A 390 -11.52 4.54 9.12
N ILE A 391 -11.99 3.66 8.25
CA ILE A 391 -13.34 3.77 7.69
C ILE A 391 -14.36 3.48 8.79
N GLY A 392 -15.30 4.41 9.00
CA GLY A 392 -16.35 4.30 10.03
C GLY A 392 -15.98 4.88 11.40
N ASN A 393 -14.73 5.31 11.60
CA ASN A 393 -14.27 5.95 12.83
C ASN A 393 -13.35 7.15 12.51
N PRO A 394 -13.91 8.33 12.15
CA PRO A 394 -13.14 9.50 11.69
C PRO A 394 -12.23 10.16 12.76
N GLY A 395 -11.96 9.49 13.89
CA GLY A 395 -11.01 9.90 14.93
C GLY A 395 -9.71 9.07 14.95
N THR A 396 -9.66 7.92 14.26
CA THR A 396 -8.46 7.07 14.18
C THR A 396 -7.72 7.30 12.86
N SER A 397 -6.61 8.02 12.92
CA SER A 397 -5.68 8.19 11.79
C SER A 397 -4.46 7.30 11.99
N PHE A 398 -4.12 6.51 10.99
CA PHE A 398 -2.89 5.75 10.90
C PHE A 398 -1.90 6.52 10.02
N LYS A 399 -0.63 6.51 10.38
CA LYS A 399 0.45 7.01 9.53
C LYS A 399 1.36 5.89 9.00
N LEU A 400 1.02 4.67 9.35
CA LEU A 400 1.53 3.39 8.93
C LEU A 400 0.32 2.46 8.92
N ALA A 401 0.01 1.89 7.77
CA ALA A 401 -1.09 0.95 7.57
C ALA A 401 -0.53 -0.38 7.03
N ARG A 402 -1.04 -1.51 7.52
CA ARG A 402 -0.92 -2.79 6.82
C ARG A 402 -2.23 -3.09 6.13
N PHE A 403 -2.21 -3.33 4.83
CA PHE A 403 -3.35 -3.74 4.04
C PHE A 403 -3.27 -5.23 3.76
N ASN A 404 -4.35 -5.93 4.04
CA ASN A 404 -4.46 -7.33 3.69
C ASN A 404 -4.57 -7.47 2.18
N THR A 405 -3.74 -8.32 1.58
CA THR A 405 -4.03 -8.85 0.25
C THR A 405 -4.41 -10.29 0.45
N ALA A 406 -5.68 -10.63 0.27
CA ALA A 406 -6.11 -11.99 0.54
C ALA A 406 -5.38 -12.96 -0.42
N PRO A 407 -4.78 -14.07 0.06
CA PRO A 407 -4.92 -15.29 -0.69
C PRO A 407 -6.42 -15.61 -0.73
N VAL A 408 -6.95 -15.94 -1.92
CA VAL A 408 -8.30 -16.51 -2.05
C VAL A 408 -8.45 -17.61 -0.99
N PRO A 409 -9.42 -17.54 -0.06
CA PRO A 409 -9.62 -18.61 0.89
C PRO A 409 -9.90 -19.89 0.11
N THR A 410 -9.07 -20.91 0.29
CA THR A 410 -9.52 -22.27 0.00
C THR A 410 -10.46 -22.64 1.13
N CYS A 411 -11.70 -23.00 0.79
CA CYS A 411 -12.64 -23.51 1.79
C CYS A 411 -12.06 -24.80 2.37
N ASP A 412 -11.42 -24.73 3.54
CA ASP A 412 -11.06 -25.93 4.29
C ASP A 412 -12.30 -26.35 5.11
N ASN A 413 -12.77 -27.54 4.83
CA ASN A 413 -14.12 -28.01 5.19
C ASN A 413 -14.18 -28.64 6.59
N THR A 414 -13.29 -28.24 7.51
CA THR A 414 -13.00 -29.06 8.70
C THR A 414 -13.72 -28.64 9.99
N ASP A 415 -14.54 -27.58 10.01
CA ASP A 415 -15.39 -27.27 11.16
C ASP A 415 -16.84 -26.90 10.77
N PRO A 416 -17.80 -27.84 10.85
CA PRO A 416 -19.19 -27.55 10.55
C PRO A 416 -19.88 -26.89 11.75
N VAL A 417 -20.14 -25.58 11.66
CA VAL A 417 -21.16 -24.93 12.50
C VAL A 417 -22.53 -25.28 11.92
N GLY A 418 -23.31 -26.09 12.63
CA GLY A 418 -24.57 -26.63 12.14
C GLY A 418 -25.66 -25.56 11.96
N ILE A 419 -26.13 -25.37 10.71
CA ILE A 419 -27.33 -24.58 10.37
C ILE A 419 -28.51 -25.54 10.18
N ASN A 420 -29.63 -25.30 10.87
CA ASN A 420 -30.88 -26.05 10.67
C ASN A 420 -31.80 -25.29 9.71
N VAL A 421 -32.07 -25.86 8.54
CA VAL A 421 -33.03 -25.35 7.56
C VAL A 421 -34.38 -26.04 7.75
N THR A 422 -35.42 -25.29 8.06
CA THR A 422 -36.81 -25.79 8.04
C THR A 422 -37.69 -24.90 7.16
N GLY A 423 -38.03 -25.39 5.96
CA GLY A 423 -38.85 -24.66 4.99
C GLY A 423 -38.12 -23.53 4.26
N SER A 424 -38.86 -22.70 3.52
CA SER A 424 -38.36 -21.67 2.58
C SER A 424 -37.68 -20.45 3.23
N ASN A 425 -37.32 -20.53 4.52
CA ASN A 425 -36.72 -19.42 5.28
C ASN A 425 -35.37 -19.86 5.84
N LEU A 426 -34.34 -19.03 5.65
CA LEU A 426 -33.08 -19.12 6.39
C LEU A 426 -33.19 -18.31 7.69
N LEU A 427 -32.82 -18.92 8.81
CA LEU A 427 -32.68 -18.30 10.13
C LEU A 427 -31.19 -18.23 10.45
N PHE A 428 -30.68 -17.02 10.74
CA PHE A 428 -29.31 -16.82 11.22
C PHE A 428 -29.35 -16.38 12.68
N GLN A 429 -28.39 -16.87 13.47
CA GLN A 429 -28.15 -16.43 14.84
C GLN A 429 -26.72 -15.88 14.90
N LEU A 430 -26.57 -14.59 15.18
CA LEU A 430 -25.25 -13.98 15.38
C LEU A 430 -24.96 -13.93 16.88
N PRO A 431 -23.80 -14.42 17.35
CA PRO A 431 -23.38 -14.22 18.73
C PRO A 431 -22.86 -12.79 18.86
N LEU A 432 -23.67 -11.89 19.40
CA LEU A 432 -23.17 -10.60 19.87
C LEU A 432 -22.65 -10.80 21.30
N GLY A 433 -21.44 -10.32 21.56
CA GLY A 433 -20.91 -10.22 22.92
C GLY A 433 -21.87 -9.46 23.82
N ASP A 434 -22.22 -10.08 24.95
CA ASP A 434 -22.86 -9.52 26.15
C ASP A 434 -24.07 -8.56 26.01
N THR A 435 -24.90 -8.71 24.96
CA THR A 435 -26.21 -8.04 24.91
C THR A 435 -27.35 -9.05 24.72
N GLN A 436 -28.30 -9.06 25.66
CA GLN A 436 -29.42 -10.01 25.78
C GLN A 436 -30.56 -9.79 24.76
N PHE A 437 -30.25 -9.47 23.50
CA PHE A 437 -31.29 -9.30 22.46
C PHE A 437 -31.06 -10.21 21.26
N GLU A 438 -32.04 -11.08 21.00
CA GLU A 438 -32.12 -11.91 19.80
C GLU A 438 -32.76 -11.10 18.66
N HIS A 439 -32.07 -10.97 17.52
CA HIS A 439 -32.61 -10.38 16.30
C HIS A 439 -32.77 -11.44 15.21
N PHE A 440 -33.98 -11.53 14.64
CA PHE A 440 -34.33 -12.49 13.59
C PHE A 440 -34.46 -11.78 12.24
N TYR A 441 -33.78 -12.30 11.22
CA TYR A 441 -33.88 -11.81 9.85
C TYR A 441 -34.49 -12.87 8.94
N ARG A 442 -35.26 -12.43 7.92
CA ARG A 442 -35.87 -13.31 6.91
C ARG A 442 -35.37 -12.94 5.52
N ALA A 443 -34.85 -13.92 4.79
CA ALA A 443 -34.60 -13.84 3.34
C ALA A 443 -35.45 -14.89 2.61
N THR A 444 -35.83 -14.60 1.36
CA THR A 444 -36.60 -15.53 0.51
C THR A 444 -35.70 -16.04 -0.61
N VAL A 445 -35.65 -17.36 -0.80
CA VAL A 445 -34.84 -17.99 -1.86
C VAL A 445 -35.76 -18.39 -3.02
N GLN A 446 -35.46 -17.91 -4.23
CA GLN A 446 -36.15 -18.31 -5.46
C GLN A 446 -35.11 -18.60 -6.55
N ASN A 447 -35.21 -19.76 -7.21
CA ASN A 447 -34.34 -20.17 -8.32
C ASN A 447 -32.83 -20.05 -8.04
N ASN A 448 -32.38 -20.47 -6.85
CA ASN A 448 -30.97 -20.35 -6.41
C ASN A 448 -30.43 -18.92 -6.36
N THR A 449 -31.30 -17.91 -6.39
CA THR A 449 -30.96 -16.51 -6.13
C THR A 449 -31.52 -16.11 -4.77
N VAL A 450 -30.68 -15.56 -3.89
CA VAL A 450 -31.13 -14.90 -2.66
C VAL A 450 -31.55 -13.48 -3.05
N ASN A 451 -32.85 -13.24 -3.14
CA ASN A 451 -33.37 -11.91 -3.43
C ASN A 451 -33.45 -11.11 -2.11
N PRO A 452 -32.77 -9.96 -1.97
CA PRO A 452 -33.06 -9.05 -0.88
C PRO A 452 -34.53 -8.62 -0.99
N ILE A 453 -35.26 -8.66 0.12
CA ILE A 453 -36.66 -8.21 0.14
C ILE A 453 -36.64 -6.69 -0.06
N SER A 454 -37.22 -6.22 -1.17
CA SER A 454 -37.38 -4.79 -1.46
C SER A 454 -38.12 -4.08 -0.32
N ALA A 455 -37.73 -2.82 -0.05
CA ALA A 455 -38.31 -1.96 0.98
C ALA A 455 -39.85 -2.08 1.07
N GLY A 456 -40.32 -2.77 2.10
CA GLY A 456 -41.74 -3.03 2.31
C GLY A 456 -41.99 -3.50 3.74
N GLN A 457 -42.48 -2.57 4.57
CA GLN A 457 -43.09 -2.75 5.90
C GLN A 457 -42.69 -4.01 6.68
N PHE A 458 -41.64 -3.90 7.50
CA PHE A 458 -41.49 -4.81 8.63
C PHE A 458 -42.46 -4.40 9.74
N ASN A 459 -43.41 -5.28 10.08
CA ASN A 459 -44.11 -5.19 11.36
C ASN A 459 -43.22 -5.86 12.42
N VAL A 460 -42.41 -5.06 13.10
CA VAL A 460 -41.77 -5.50 14.35
C VAL A 460 -42.88 -5.59 15.39
N SER A 461 -43.27 -6.81 15.73
CA SER A 461 -44.29 -7.09 16.76
C SER A 461 -43.56 -7.33 18.07
N TYR A 462 -43.57 -6.35 18.99
CA TYR A 462 -43.14 -6.61 20.37
C TYR A 462 -44.23 -7.40 21.09
N PRO A 463 -43.94 -8.51 21.78
CA PRO A 463 -44.89 -9.09 22.69
C PRO A 463 -45.01 -8.14 23.89
N ALA A 464 -46.16 -7.46 23.97
CA ALA A 464 -46.60 -6.59 25.06
C ALA A 464 -45.94 -5.20 25.18
N SER A 465 -46.20 -4.32 24.22
CA SER A 465 -46.76 -2.97 24.50
C SER A 465 -47.05 -2.27 23.17
N GLY A 466 -48.25 -1.70 23.04
CA GLY A 466 -48.78 -1.16 21.78
C GLY A 466 -48.14 0.16 21.33
N ALA A 467 -46.84 0.20 21.08
CA ALA A 467 -46.14 1.35 20.52
C ALA A 467 -45.64 1.05 19.09
N SER A 468 -46.15 1.79 18.10
CA SER A 468 -45.63 1.80 16.74
C SER A 468 -44.67 2.98 16.56
N VAL A 469 -43.43 2.74 16.16
CA VAL A 469 -42.55 3.79 15.63
C VAL A 469 -42.67 3.77 14.11
N ARG A 470 -43.03 4.90 13.50
CA ARG A 470 -42.90 5.13 12.06
C ARG A 470 -41.62 5.91 11.84
N ASP A 471 -40.61 5.30 11.23
CA ASP A 471 -39.47 6.05 10.71
C ASP A 471 -39.32 5.83 9.21
N ASN A 472 -39.39 6.94 8.50
CA ASN A 472 -39.02 7.11 7.10
C ASN A 472 -37.49 7.26 7.01
N GLU A 473 -36.92 6.81 5.90
CA GLU A 473 -35.54 7.05 5.41
C GLU A 473 -34.43 6.13 5.96
N LEU A 474 -34.43 4.87 5.48
CA LEU A 474 -33.20 4.08 5.30
C LEU A 474 -33.01 3.86 3.78
N ASN A 475 -32.08 4.60 3.18
CA ASN A 475 -31.68 4.41 1.77
C ASN A 475 -30.52 3.41 1.70
N PHE A 476 -30.68 2.33 0.92
CA PHE A 476 -29.62 1.37 0.61
C PHE A 476 -29.16 1.54 -0.85
N PRO A 477 -27.85 1.56 -1.16
CA PRO A 477 -27.37 1.58 -2.55
C PRO A 477 -27.46 0.19 -3.21
N ALA A 478 -27.59 0.19 -4.54
CA ALA A 478 -27.76 -1.02 -5.37
C ALA A 478 -26.43 -1.78 -5.56
N ILE A 479 -26.50 -3.13 -5.53
CA ILE A 479 -25.36 -4.03 -5.74
C ILE A 479 -25.27 -4.40 -7.22
N ALA A 480 -24.07 -4.28 -7.81
CA ALA A 480 -23.77 -4.71 -9.18
C ALA A 480 -23.55 -6.23 -9.25
N ALA A 481 -24.19 -6.88 -10.23
CA ALA A 481 -24.00 -8.30 -10.53
C ALA A 481 -22.78 -8.49 -11.45
N CYS A 482 -21.80 -9.28 -11.05
CA CYS A 482 -20.77 -9.78 -11.96
C CYS A 482 -21.29 -11.01 -12.74
N SER A 483 -21.09 -10.98 -14.05
CA SER A 483 -21.63 -11.94 -15.02
C SER A 483 -20.68 -13.12 -15.28
N SER A 484 -21.16 -14.35 -15.02
CA SER A 484 -21.11 -15.56 -15.88
C SER A 484 -21.19 -16.80 -14.98
N ILE A 485 -22.24 -17.61 -15.19
CA ILE A 485 -22.61 -18.75 -14.35
C ILE A 485 -22.24 -20.02 -15.14
N GLU A 486 -21.25 -20.77 -14.68
CA GLU A 486 -21.17 -22.21 -14.93
C GLU A 486 -21.52 -22.96 -13.65
N THR A 487 -22.29 -24.03 -13.82
CA THR A 487 -23.08 -24.66 -12.77
C THR A 487 -22.24 -25.52 -11.82
N SER A 488 -21.76 -24.94 -10.70
CA SER A 488 -21.50 -25.68 -9.45
C SER A 488 -21.25 -24.85 -8.19
N ASP A 489 -21.16 -23.51 -8.24
CA ASP A 489 -20.55 -22.78 -7.12
C ASP A 489 -21.53 -22.08 -6.17
N ILE A 490 -21.14 -22.12 -4.88
CA ILE A 490 -21.83 -21.67 -3.67
C ILE A 490 -21.78 -20.12 -3.59
N PHE A 491 -22.88 -19.46 -3.20
CA PHE A 491 -22.91 -18.00 -2.99
C PHE A 491 -22.98 -17.61 -1.51
N SER A 492 -22.22 -16.57 -1.15
CA SER A 492 -22.26 -15.85 0.12
C SER A 492 -22.92 -14.48 -0.10
N VAL A 493 -23.81 -14.05 0.81
CA VAL A 493 -24.42 -12.71 0.81
C VAL A 493 -23.81 -11.90 1.95
N LEU A 494 -23.22 -10.74 1.65
CA LEU A 494 -22.72 -9.77 2.64
C LEU A 494 -23.85 -8.79 3.00
N VAL A 495 -24.03 -8.50 4.29
CA VAL A 495 -24.94 -7.44 4.78
C VAL A 495 -24.14 -6.59 5.77
N ASP A 496 -23.85 -5.33 5.41
CA ASP A 496 -23.28 -4.34 6.33
C ASP A 496 -24.39 -3.68 7.15
N LEU A 497 -24.21 -3.62 8.48
CA LEU A 497 -25.11 -2.94 9.42
C LEU A 497 -24.34 -1.89 10.22
N THR A 498 -24.67 -0.62 10.03
CA THR A 498 -24.24 0.48 10.90
C THR A 498 -25.36 0.80 11.88
N VAL A 499 -25.12 0.65 13.19
CA VAL A 499 -26.12 0.97 14.24
C VAL A 499 -25.64 2.19 15.04
N PRO A 500 -26.43 3.28 15.16
CA PRO A 500 -26.06 4.40 16.02
C PRO A 500 -26.27 4.05 17.50
N PHE A 501 -25.28 4.39 18.34
CA PHE A 501 -25.33 4.22 19.79
C PHE A 501 -26.19 5.33 20.42
N ASN A 502 -27.17 4.98 21.27
CA ASN A 502 -27.95 5.95 22.07
C ASN A 502 -27.60 5.75 23.57
N PRO A 503 -27.15 6.78 24.33
CA PRO A 503 -26.56 6.59 25.66
C PRO A 503 -27.53 6.69 26.84
N ASP A 504 -28.85 6.69 26.63
CA ASP A 504 -29.79 6.88 27.74
C ASP A 504 -30.10 5.57 28.50
N GLY A 505 -29.65 5.54 29.76
CA GLY A 505 -29.67 4.39 30.67
C GLY A 505 -31.05 3.82 31.00
N LEU A 506 -31.09 2.49 31.15
CA LEU A 506 -32.29 1.73 31.52
C LEU A 506 -32.43 1.60 33.05
N VAL A 507 -33.60 2.03 33.54
CA VAL A 507 -34.10 1.76 34.90
C VAL A 507 -34.88 0.45 34.87
N PHE A 508 -34.52 -0.51 35.75
CA PHE A 508 -35.26 -1.75 35.91
C PHE A 508 -36.49 -1.55 36.79
N THR A 509 -37.66 -1.99 36.34
CA THR A 509 -38.81 -2.25 37.20
C THR A 509 -39.16 -3.73 37.08
N LEU A 510 -38.97 -4.48 38.15
CA LEU A 510 -39.46 -5.86 38.30
C LEU A 510 -40.95 -5.79 38.65
N MET A 511 -41.79 -6.47 37.87
CA MET A 511 -43.16 -6.83 38.24
C MET A 511 -43.41 -8.30 37.84
N PRO A 512 -44.30 -9.00 38.58
CA PRO A 512 -44.08 -10.38 39.05
C PRO A 512 -44.22 -11.49 38.02
#